data_AF-A0A960R6U0-F1
#
_entry.id   AF-A0A960R6U0-F1
#
_cell.length_a   1.000
_cell.length_b   1.000
_cell.length_c   1.000
_cell.angle_alpha   90.00
_cell.angle_beta   90.00
_cell.angle_gamma   90.00
#
_symmetry.space_group_name_H-M   'P 1'
#
loop_
_entity.id
_entity.type
_entity.pdbx_description
1 polymer ?
#
loop_
_entity_poly.entity_id
_entity_poly.type
_entity_poly.pdbx_seq_one_letter_code
_entity_poly.pdbx_strand_id
1 'polypeptide(L)'
;DATVAYAKRAIPAICAAFSGDPGRVILCGFSRGAIACNAIGLHDDEIARLWRGFFCYSHYDGVREGWPFPGADRDSALTRLRRLGNRPQFLCQENSPSAGVNLDATRRYLEQTGIAGDFTFTETGFRNHNDAWLLRPSPAREAARQWLARVAGN
;
A
#
# COMPACT_ATOMS: atom_id res chain seq x y z
N ASP A 1 -3.24 -15.73 -8.23
CA ASP A 1 -4.49 -16.50 -8.00
C ASP A 1 -4.55 -17.17 -6.63
N ALA A 2 -3.67 -18.12 -6.29
CA ALA A 2 -3.73 -18.82 -5.00
C ALA A 2 -3.70 -17.87 -3.77
N THR A 3 -2.82 -16.87 -3.76
CA THR A 3 -2.74 -15.88 -2.67
C THR A 3 -3.99 -15.01 -2.55
N VAL A 4 -4.58 -14.61 -3.68
CA VAL A 4 -5.83 -13.84 -3.73
C VAL A 4 -6.98 -14.68 -3.17
N ALA A 5 -7.10 -15.93 -3.63
CA ALA A 5 -8.11 -16.87 -3.15
C ALA A 5 -7.95 -17.18 -1.66
N TYR A 6 -6.70 -17.28 -1.18
CA TYR A 6 -6.42 -17.45 0.24
C TYR A 6 -6.87 -16.23 1.04
N ALA A 7 -6.51 -15.01 0.64
CA ALA A 7 -6.89 -13.78 1.34
C ALA A 7 -8.42 -13.61 1.43
N LYS A 8 -9.15 -13.88 0.33
CA LYS A 8 -10.62 -13.86 0.28
C LYS A 8 -11.28 -14.80 1.29
N ARG A 9 -10.63 -15.93 1.63
CA ARG A 9 -11.12 -16.85 2.67
C ARG A 9 -10.61 -16.51 4.07
N ALA A 10 -9.33 -16.22 4.19
CA ALA A 10 -8.65 -16.09 5.47
C ALA A 10 -9.07 -14.81 6.19
N ILE A 11 -9.20 -13.67 5.50
CA ILE A 11 -9.52 -12.39 6.15
C ILE A 11 -10.91 -12.44 6.81
N PRO A 12 -12.01 -12.83 6.13
CA PRO A 12 -13.30 -12.95 6.79
C PRO A 12 -13.30 -13.98 7.93
N ALA A 13 -12.60 -15.11 7.76
CA ALA A 13 -12.51 -16.14 8.79
C ALA A 13 -11.78 -15.66 10.05
N ILE A 14 -10.70 -14.90 9.90
CA ILE A 14 -9.97 -14.28 11.02
C ILE A 14 -10.84 -13.25 11.73
N CYS A 15 -11.52 -12.38 10.99
CA CYS A 15 -12.47 -11.42 11.58
C CYS A 15 -13.54 -12.13 12.42
N ALA A 16 -14.13 -13.20 11.88
CA ALA A 16 -15.14 -13.98 12.60
C ALA A 16 -14.58 -14.71 13.84
N ALA A 17 -13.38 -15.28 13.76
CA ALA A 17 -12.78 -16.06 14.83
C ALA A 17 -12.24 -15.21 16.00
N PHE A 18 -11.80 -13.97 15.72
CA PHE A 18 -11.11 -13.11 16.68
C PHE A 18 -11.82 -11.78 16.93
N SER A 19 -13.13 -11.69 16.62
CA SER A 19 -13.94 -10.48 16.78
C SER A 19 -13.36 -9.25 16.07
N GLY A 20 -12.72 -9.46 14.91
CA GLY A 20 -12.20 -8.38 14.08
C GLY A 20 -13.31 -7.69 13.30
N ASP A 21 -13.25 -6.37 13.17
CA ASP A 21 -14.17 -5.59 12.34
C ASP A 21 -13.78 -5.70 10.86
N PRO A 22 -14.56 -6.35 9.99
CA PRO A 22 -14.25 -6.48 8.56
C PRO A 22 -14.23 -5.13 7.82
N GLY A 23 -14.85 -4.09 8.38
CA GLY A 23 -14.82 -2.72 7.85
C GLY A 23 -13.55 -1.92 8.19
N ARG A 24 -12.67 -2.47 9.03
CA ARG A 24 -11.46 -1.79 9.54
C ARG A 24 -10.16 -2.54 9.25
N VAL A 25 -10.15 -3.45 8.27
CA VAL A 25 -8.96 -4.22 7.89
C VAL A 25 -8.03 -3.37 7.02
N ILE A 26 -6.75 -3.25 7.40
CA ILE A 26 -5.74 -2.49 6.67
C ILE A 26 -4.71 -3.45 6.09
N LEU A 27 -4.39 -3.31 4.80
CA LEU A 27 -3.33 -4.09 4.16
C LEU A 27 -2.01 -3.30 4.19
N CYS A 28 -1.00 -3.82 4.89
CA CYS A 28 0.32 -3.23 4.94
C CYS A 28 1.37 -4.11 4.23
N GLY A 29 2.39 -3.48 3.68
CA GLY A 29 3.46 -4.17 2.98
C GLY A 29 4.75 -3.37 2.91
N PHE A 30 5.88 -4.07 3.03
CA PHE A 30 7.22 -3.51 2.93
C PHE A 30 7.97 -4.11 1.74
N SER A 31 8.72 -3.28 1.01
CA SER A 31 9.51 -3.67 -0.17
C SER A 31 8.59 -4.33 -1.22
N ARG A 32 8.82 -5.58 -1.62
CA ARG A 32 7.88 -6.33 -2.49
C ARG A 32 6.47 -6.44 -1.92
N GLY A 33 6.32 -6.43 -0.60
CA GLY A 33 5.02 -6.39 0.06
C GLY A 33 4.25 -5.10 -0.24
N ALA A 34 4.93 -3.96 -0.40
CA ALA A 34 4.28 -2.70 -0.76
C ALA A 34 3.74 -2.72 -2.20
N ILE A 35 4.43 -3.41 -3.10
CA ILE A 35 3.92 -3.69 -4.45
C ILE A 35 2.70 -4.61 -4.37
N ALA A 36 2.75 -5.64 -3.51
CA ALA A 36 1.66 -6.58 -3.29
C ALA A 36 0.40 -5.92 -2.72
N CYS A 37 0.49 -4.80 -2.00
CA CYS A 37 -0.67 -4.03 -1.55
C CYS A 37 -1.64 -3.73 -2.70
N ASN A 38 -1.11 -3.32 -3.86
CA ASN A 38 -1.94 -3.10 -5.05
C ASN A 38 -2.04 -4.38 -5.90
N ALA A 39 -0.92 -5.07 -6.15
CA ALA A 39 -0.90 -6.23 -7.05
C ALA A 39 -1.83 -7.38 -6.61
N ILE A 40 -1.97 -7.57 -5.29
CA ILE A 40 -2.86 -8.56 -4.68
C ILE A 40 -4.10 -7.88 -4.11
N GLY A 41 -3.91 -6.82 -3.31
CA GLY A 41 -5.02 -6.20 -2.60
C GLY A 41 -6.04 -5.51 -3.51
N LEU A 42 -5.65 -5.14 -4.74
CA LEU A 42 -6.54 -4.58 -5.77
C LEU A 42 -6.66 -5.49 -7.01
N HIS A 43 -6.35 -6.78 -6.86
CA HIS A 43 -6.31 -7.74 -7.97
C HIS A 43 -7.64 -7.85 -8.72
N ASP A 44 -8.75 -7.92 -7.98
CA ASP A 44 -10.12 -7.94 -8.50
C ASP A 44 -11.08 -7.23 -7.52
N ASP A 45 -12.34 -7.07 -7.93
CA ASP A 45 -13.33 -6.30 -7.18
C ASP A 45 -13.73 -6.97 -5.86
N GLU A 46 -13.58 -8.28 -5.73
CA GLU A 46 -13.93 -9.02 -4.51
C GLU A 46 -12.86 -8.80 -3.45
N ILE A 47 -11.58 -9.04 -3.76
CA ILE A 47 -10.50 -8.81 -2.79
C ILE A 47 -10.33 -7.33 -2.46
N ALA A 48 -10.56 -6.42 -3.42
CA ALA A 48 -10.43 -4.99 -3.18
C ALA A 48 -11.36 -4.49 -2.05
N ARG A 49 -12.54 -5.11 -1.88
CA ARG A 49 -13.52 -4.73 -0.85
C ARG A 49 -13.10 -5.09 0.57
N LEU A 50 -12.11 -5.96 0.74
CA LEU A 50 -11.65 -6.37 2.07
C LEU A 50 -10.90 -5.27 2.81
N TRP A 51 -10.40 -4.25 2.11
CA TRP A 51 -9.45 -3.31 2.67
C TRP A 51 -10.08 -1.94 2.92
N ARG A 52 -9.94 -1.45 4.15
CA ARG A 52 -10.27 -0.09 4.54
C ARG A 52 -9.23 0.91 4.05
N GLY A 53 -7.97 0.51 3.96
CA GLY A 53 -6.85 1.33 3.49
C GLY A 53 -5.58 0.51 3.33
N PHE A 54 -4.53 1.13 2.79
CA PHE A 54 -3.26 0.48 2.46
C PHE A 54 -2.07 1.22 3.06
N PHE A 55 -1.07 0.49 3.54
CA PHE A 55 0.19 1.04 4.02
C PHE A 55 1.34 0.45 3.19
N CYS A 56 1.86 1.25 2.26
CA CYS A 56 2.90 0.83 1.32
C CYS A 56 4.23 1.46 1.74
N TYR A 57 5.20 0.63 2.12
CA TYR A 57 6.54 1.09 2.48
C TYR A 57 7.60 0.62 1.47
N SER A 58 8.33 1.58 0.90
CA SER A 58 9.58 1.43 0.15
C SER A 58 9.47 1.14 -1.36
N HIS A 59 8.31 0.70 -1.85
CA HIS A 59 8.04 0.55 -3.28
C HIS A 59 6.55 0.79 -3.57
N TYR A 60 6.20 0.88 -4.85
CA TYR A 60 4.82 1.01 -5.30
C TYR A 60 4.59 0.30 -6.64
N ASP A 61 3.40 -0.27 -6.80
CA ASP A 61 3.00 -1.00 -8.00
C ASP A 61 2.87 -0.07 -9.22
N GLY A 62 3.52 -0.43 -10.33
CA GLY A 62 3.53 0.33 -11.59
C GLY A 62 4.61 1.42 -11.71
N VAL A 63 5.33 1.76 -10.63
CA VAL A 63 6.47 2.71 -10.71
C VAL A 63 7.60 2.10 -11.55
N ARG A 64 8.01 0.89 -11.18
CA ARG A 64 8.96 0.05 -11.93
C ARG A 64 8.23 -1.14 -12.52
N GLU A 65 8.49 -1.41 -13.79
CA GLU A 65 7.95 -2.56 -14.52
C GLU A 65 8.89 -3.78 -14.46
N GLY A 66 8.39 -4.94 -14.86
CA GLY A 66 9.20 -6.16 -15.01
C GLY A 66 9.57 -6.84 -13.69
N TRP A 67 8.80 -6.62 -12.63
CA TRP A 67 8.88 -7.46 -11.44
C TRP A 67 8.50 -8.91 -11.78
N PRO A 68 9.02 -9.91 -11.06
CA PRO A 68 8.81 -11.33 -11.39
C PRO A 68 7.42 -11.83 -10.96
N PHE A 69 6.37 -11.16 -11.44
CA PHE A 69 4.97 -11.60 -11.31
C PHE A 69 4.15 -11.17 -12.55
N PRO A 70 3.07 -11.90 -12.90
CA PRO A 70 2.24 -11.56 -14.05
C PRO A 70 1.55 -10.19 -13.91
N GLY A 71 1.51 -9.42 -15.00
CA GLY A 71 0.87 -8.10 -14.99
C GLY A 71 1.67 -7.04 -14.22
N ALA A 72 3.00 -7.19 -14.16
CA ALA A 72 3.94 -6.20 -13.62
C ALA A 72 4.30 -5.09 -14.64
N ASP A 73 3.36 -4.77 -15.53
CA ASP A 73 3.37 -3.63 -16.45
C ASP A 73 2.47 -2.50 -15.94
N ARG A 74 2.64 -1.29 -16.47
CA ARG A 74 1.88 -0.11 -16.05
C ARG A 74 0.39 -0.17 -16.38
N ASP A 75 -0.02 -0.80 -17.47
CA ASP A 75 -1.43 -0.90 -17.86
C ASP A 75 -2.21 -1.78 -16.89
N SER A 76 -1.60 -2.91 -16.51
CA SER A 76 -2.11 -3.83 -15.50
C SER A 76 -2.12 -3.17 -14.11
N ALA A 77 -1.07 -2.43 -13.74
CA ALA A 77 -1.02 -1.67 -12.49
C ALA A 77 -2.10 -0.58 -12.42
N LEU A 78 -2.33 0.15 -13.52
CA LEU A 78 -3.39 1.15 -13.63
C LEU A 78 -4.78 0.51 -13.48
N THR A 79 -4.99 -0.65 -14.10
CA THR A 79 -6.24 -1.42 -13.98
C THR A 79 -6.53 -1.79 -12.53
N ARG A 80 -5.51 -2.22 -11.78
CA ARG A 80 -5.63 -2.47 -10.34
C ARG A 80 -5.88 -1.18 -9.56
N LEU A 81 -5.12 -0.13 -9.84
CA LEU A 81 -5.24 1.17 -9.16
C LEU A 81 -6.64 1.78 -9.29
N ARG A 82 -7.32 1.60 -10.44
CA ARG A 82 -8.74 2.03 -10.61
C ARG A 82 -9.68 1.43 -9.57
N ARG A 83 -9.37 0.23 -9.07
CA ARG A 83 -10.13 -0.42 -8.01
C ARG A 83 -9.87 0.15 -6.63
N LEU A 84 -8.94 1.10 -6.46
CA LEU A 84 -8.68 1.76 -5.18
C LEU A 84 -9.86 2.63 -4.74
N GLY A 85 -10.53 3.32 -5.67
CA GLY A 85 -11.60 4.27 -5.33
C GLY A 85 -11.13 5.29 -4.29
N ASN A 86 -11.94 5.50 -3.24
CA ASN A 86 -11.64 6.48 -2.17
C ASN A 86 -10.87 5.90 -0.97
N ARG A 87 -10.34 4.67 -1.06
CA ARG A 87 -9.61 4.06 0.06
C ARG A 87 -8.24 4.73 0.24
N PRO A 88 -7.90 5.19 1.47
CA PRO A 88 -6.65 5.87 1.72
C PRO A 88 -5.44 4.95 1.54
N GLN A 89 -4.33 5.52 1.05
CA GLN A 89 -3.02 4.88 1.11
C GLN A 89 -2.00 5.75 1.83
N PHE A 90 -1.28 5.15 2.78
CA PHE A 90 -0.07 5.71 3.34
C PHE A 90 1.12 5.19 2.54
N LEU A 91 1.80 6.08 1.84
CA LEU A 91 2.92 5.80 0.97
C LEU A 91 4.16 6.39 1.63
N CYS A 92 5.02 5.53 2.16
CA CYS A 92 6.28 5.96 2.72
C CYS A 92 7.47 5.25 2.13
N GLN A 93 8.64 5.86 2.27
CA GLN A 93 9.87 5.32 1.72
C GLN A 93 11.09 5.88 2.46
N GLU A 94 12.15 5.10 2.52
CA GLU A 94 13.45 5.56 2.96
C GLU A 94 13.99 6.66 2.04
N ASN A 95 14.79 7.57 2.59
CA ASN A 95 15.48 8.58 1.82
C ASN A 95 16.42 7.89 0.82
N SER A 96 16.11 8.00 -0.46
CA SER A 96 16.84 7.31 -1.52
C SER A 96 17.25 8.30 -2.63
N PRO A 97 18.52 8.31 -3.04
CA PRO A 97 18.96 9.08 -4.20
C PRO A 97 18.51 8.45 -5.53
N SER A 98 17.90 7.25 -5.50
CA SER A 98 17.48 6.52 -6.70
C SER A 98 16.20 7.11 -7.29
N ALA A 99 16.35 8.15 -8.12
CA ALA A 99 15.24 8.95 -8.67
C ALA A 99 14.18 8.16 -9.44
N GLY A 100 14.49 6.95 -9.93
CA GLY A 100 13.55 6.10 -10.68
C GLY A 100 12.60 5.27 -9.81
N VAL A 101 12.86 5.17 -8.49
CA VAL A 101 12.08 4.32 -7.59
C VAL A 101 11.87 4.94 -6.21
N ASN A 102 12.14 6.24 -6.04
CA ASN A 102 11.94 6.97 -4.79
C ASN A 102 10.48 7.44 -4.61
N LEU A 103 10.22 8.13 -3.48
CA LEU A 103 8.87 8.61 -3.18
C LEU A 103 8.35 9.61 -4.22
N ASP A 104 9.23 10.46 -4.76
CA ASP A 104 8.88 11.39 -5.84
C ASP A 104 8.53 10.66 -7.14
N ALA A 105 9.21 9.54 -7.45
CA ALA A 105 8.83 8.69 -8.57
C ALA A 105 7.42 8.12 -8.39
N THR A 106 7.08 7.70 -7.17
CA THR A 106 5.72 7.25 -6.83
C THR A 106 4.69 8.37 -7.00
N ARG A 107 5.00 9.59 -6.50
CA ARG A 107 4.13 10.76 -6.67
C ARG A 107 3.89 11.08 -8.14
N ARG A 108 4.96 11.20 -8.95
CA ARG A 108 4.88 11.49 -10.39
C ARG A 108 4.09 10.41 -11.13
N TYR A 109 4.34 9.14 -10.81
CA TYR A 109 3.59 8.03 -11.41
C TYR A 109 2.10 8.15 -11.12
N LEU A 110 1.71 8.37 -9.86
CA LEU A 110 0.30 8.54 -9.48
C LEU A 110 -0.35 9.75 -10.16
N GLU A 111 0.35 10.89 -10.25
CA GLU A 111 -0.11 12.06 -10.99
C GLU A 111 -0.37 11.74 -12.48
N GLN A 112 0.55 11.00 -13.12
CA GLN A 112 0.42 10.59 -14.53
C GLN A 112 -0.76 9.64 -14.78
N THR A 113 -1.20 8.87 -13.76
CA THR A 113 -2.36 7.98 -13.91
C THR A 113 -3.69 8.73 -14.02
N GLY A 114 -3.74 9.99 -13.56
CA GLY A 114 -4.99 10.77 -13.46
C GLY A 114 -5.98 10.25 -12.41
N ILE A 115 -5.61 9.25 -11.61
CA ILE A 115 -6.47 8.72 -10.55
C ILE A 115 -6.38 9.63 -9.32
N ALA A 116 -7.49 10.27 -8.99
CA ALA A 116 -7.65 10.94 -7.71
C ALA A 116 -7.72 9.90 -6.57
N GLY A 117 -7.02 10.14 -5.47
CA GLY A 117 -7.03 9.27 -4.30
C GLY A 117 -6.58 9.98 -3.02
N ASP A 118 -6.96 9.42 -1.87
CA ASP A 118 -6.48 9.86 -0.55
C ASP A 118 -5.08 9.27 -0.31
N PHE A 119 -4.08 9.93 -0.88
CA PHE A 119 -2.68 9.53 -0.78
C PHE A 119 -1.95 10.40 0.25
N THR A 120 -1.36 9.75 1.24
CA THR A 120 -0.40 10.39 2.15
C THR A 120 1.01 9.97 1.73
N PHE A 121 1.90 10.94 1.51
CA PHE A 121 3.30 10.68 1.13
C PHE A 121 4.24 11.17 2.22
N THR A 122 5.16 10.31 2.69
CA THR A 122 6.20 10.75 3.62
C THR A 122 7.51 9.99 3.43
N GLU A 123 8.63 10.70 3.43
CA GLU A 123 9.93 10.04 3.58
C GLU A 123 10.16 9.72 5.06
N THR A 124 10.81 8.59 5.35
CA THR A 124 11.04 8.18 6.74
C THR A 124 12.06 9.07 7.48
N GLY A 125 12.88 9.83 6.75
CA GLY A 125 14.01 10.59 7.28
C GLY A 125 15.29 9.77 7.42
N PHE A 126 15.27 8.50 7.02
CA PHE A 126 16.39 7.56 7.14
C PHE A 126 16.64 6.88 5.80
N ARG A 127 17.90 6.55 5.50
CA ARG A 127 18.29 5.82 4.28
C ARG A 127 18.15 4.30 4.41
N ASN A 128 17.93 3.81 5.63
CA ASN A 128 17.85 2.39 5.91
C ASN A 128 16.58 1.79 5.32
N HIS A 129 16.75 0.74 4.51
CA HIS A 129 15.66 -0.06 3.95
C HIS A 129 15.18 -1.09 5.00
N ASN A 130 14.55 -0.62 6.08
CA ASN A 130 13.97 -1.44 7.15
C ASN A 130 12.92 -0.64 7.95
N ASP A 131 12.20 -1.29 8.85
CA ASP A 131 11.13 -0.72 9.66
C ASP A 131 11.62 0.00 10.95
N ALA A 132 12.92 0.03 11.22
CA ALA A 132 13.48 0.57 12.46
C ALA A 132 13.25 2.09 12.62
N TRP A 133 12.85 2.81 11.55
CA TRP A 133 12.45 4.21 11.62
C TRP A 133 11.27 4.45 12.57
N LEU A 134 10.42 3.44 12.78
CA LEU A 134 9.31 3.49 13.74
C LEU A 134 9.78 3.53 15.21
N LEU A 135 10.98 3.03 15.50
CA LEU A 135 11.56 3.02 16.84
C LEU A 135 12.05 4.40 17.29
N ARG A 136 12.19 5.34 16.35
CA ARG A 136 12.72 6.69 16.60
C ARG A 136 11.61 7.74 16.45
N PRO A 137 11.51 8.73 17.35
CA PRO A 137 10.68 9.90 17.11
C PRO A 137 11.06 10.56 15.77
N SER A 138 10.08 10.70 14.88
CA SER A 138 10.26 11.32 13.57
C SER A 138 8.90 11.84 13.06
N PRO A 139 8.90 12.84 12.17
CA PRO A 139 7.68 13.29 11.50
C PRO A 139 6.94 12.16 10.78
N ALA A 140 7.68 11.25 10.14
CA ALA A 140 7.09 10.09 9.46
C ALA A 140 6.37 9.16 10.43
N ARG A 141 6.94 8.92 11.63
CA ARG A 141 6.30 8.06 12.65
C ARG A 141 5.00 8.68 13.14
N GLU A 142 5.01 9.99 13.35
CA GLU A 142 3.82 10.71 13.77
C GLU A 142 2.73 10.67 12.69
N ALA A 143 3.10 10.94 11.43
CA ALA A 143 2.19 10.84 10.29
C ALA A 143 1.58 9.43 10.14
N ALA A 144 2.38 8.38 10.33
CA ALA A 144 1.91 6.99 10.27
C ALA A 144 0.89 6.69 11.38
N ARG A 145 1.13 7.16 12.61
CA ARG A 145 0.21 6.99 13.74
C ARG A 145 -1.09 7.75 13.53
N GLN A 146 -1.02 8.99 13.08
CA GLN A 146 -2.19 9.81 12.78
C GLN A 146 -3.02 9.22 11.64
N TRP A 147 -2.36 8.78 10.58
CA TRP A 147 -3.02 8.09 9.47
C TRP A 147 -3.72 6.82 9.97
N LEU A 148 -3.04 5.99 10.76
CA LEU A 148 -3.62 4.77 11.30
C LEU A 148 -4.85 5.06 12.18
N ALA A 149 -4.77 6.03 13.09
CA ALA A 149 -5.90 6.42 13.93
C ALA A 149 -7.10 6.89 13.10
N ARG A 150 -6.86 7.78 12.12
CA ARG A 150 -7.88 8.29 11.19
C ARG A 150 -8.56 7.16 10.39
N VAL A 151 -7.79 6.22 9.87
CA VAL A 151 -8.29 5.17 8.96
C VAL A 151 -8.95 4.02 9.73
N ALA A 152 -8.38 3.64 10.87
CA ALA A 152 -8.94 2.62 11.74
C ALA A 152 -10.16 3.12 12.53
N GLY A 153 -10.39 4.44 12.60
CA GLY A 153 -11.53 5.04 13.30
C GLY A 153 -11.40 4.98 14.82
N ASN A 154 -10.20 5.29 15.33
CA ASN A 154 -9.89 5.46 16.75
C ASN A 154 -9.86 6.93 17.14
#